data_AF-A0A7J7F2A8-F1
#
_entry.id   AF-A0A7J7F2A8-F1
#
_cell.length_a   1.000
_cell.length_b   1.000
_cell.length_c   1.000
_cell.angle_alpha   90.00
_cell.angle_beta   90.00
_cell.angle_gamma   90.00
#
_symmetry.space_group_name_H-M   'P 1'
#
loop_
_entity.id
_entity.type
_entity.pdbx_description
1 polymer ?
#
loop_
_entity_poly.entity_id
_entity_poly.type
_entity_poly.pdbx_seq_one_letter_code
_entity_poly.pdbx_strand_id
1 'polypeptide(L)'
;MAAAALGSSSGSASPAVAELCQNTPETFLEASKLLLTYADNILRNPNDEKYRSIRIGNTAFSTRLLPVRGAVECLFEMGFEEVTADSVILKVLQSNIQHVLVYENLALQKKALACIPVQELKRRSQENLSRARKLDKGTNVSEEDFLLLELLHWFKEEFFQWVNDILCSKCGGQTKSRGESLFPNEDELKWGANRVEDHYCDACQFSNRFPRYNNPEKLLETRCGRCGEWANCFTLCCRALGFEARYVWDYTVDHVWTEVFSPSQQRWLHCDACEAVCDKPLLYEIGWGKKLSYVIAFSKDEVVDVTWRYSCKHEEVISRRTKVKEDLLRETINGLNKQVYLARQEGSSYAYISWKFECGSVGLKVDGISIRTSSQTFQTGTIQWKLRSDTAEVELTGDKTLRSYHDFSGASEVILEAELSKGDGVLAWQHTQLFRQSLNDHEENCLEIIIKFSDL
;
A
#
# COMPACT_ATOMS: atom_id res chain seq x y z
N MET A 1 -53.38 25.42 13.65
CA MET A 1 -52.22 26.20 13.17
C MET A 1 -51.31 26.44 14.35
N ALA A 2 -50.38 25.51 14.56
CA ALA A 2 -49.59 25.40 15.78
C ALA A 2 -48.26 26.14 15.64
N ALA A 3 -47.90 26.87 16.71
CA ALA A 3 -46.63 27.55 16.90
C ALA A 3 -45.46 26.56 16.94
N ALA A 4 -44.31 26.95 16.40
CA ALA A 4 -43.03 26.34 16.72
C ALA A 4 -42.15 27.40 17.38
N ALA A 5 -41.87 27.16 18.65
CA ALA A 5 -41.06 27.96 19.53
C ALA A 5 -39.64 28.13 18.96
N LEU A 6 -39.07 29.33 19.17
CA LEU A 6 -37.62 29.51 19.21
C LEU A 6 -37.10 28.63 20.34
N GLY A 7 -36.68 27.42 19.99
CA GLY A 7 -35.95 26.54 20.88
C GLY A 7 -34.63 27.21 21.22
N SER A 8 -34.51 27.70 22.45
CA SER A 8 -33.25 27.96 23.11
C SER A 8 -32.51 26.63 23.28
N SER A 9 -31.75 26.22 22.27
CA SER A 9 -30.69 25.24 22.50
C SER A 9 -29.58 25.95 23.28
N SER A 10 -29.68 25.87 24.60
CA SER A 10 -28.56 26.02 25.52
C SER A 10 -27.61 24.84 25.31
N GLY A 11 -26.95 24.82 24.14
CA GLY A 11 -25.69 24.10 24.01
C GLY A 11 -24.67 24.91 24.78
N SER A 12 -24.04 24.34 25.81
CA SER A 12 -22.89 24.97 26.44
C SER A 12 -21.93 25.42 25.32
N ALA A 13 -21.59 26.71 25.28
CA ALA A 13 -20.56 27.20 24.37
C ALA A 13 -19.33 26.29 24.53
N SER A 14 -18.76 25.83 23.41
CA SER A 14 -17.64 24.91 23.51
C SER A 14 -16.51 25.55 24.32
N PRO A 15 -15.79 24.78 25.14
CA PRO A 15 -14.71 25.32 25.97
C PRO A 15 -13.70 26.13 25.16
N ALA A 16 -13.36 25.68 23.95
CA ALA A 16 -12.45 26.42 23.08
C ALA A 16 -13.02 27.77 22.62
N VAL A 17 -14.29 27.84 22.24
CA VAL A 17 -14.93 29.11 21.84
C VAL A 17 -15.06 30.04 23.04
N ALA A 18 -15.31 29.52 24.24
CA ALA A 18 -15.34 30.32 25.47
C ALA A 18 -13.96 30.93 25.78
N GLU A 19 -12.88 30.19 25.57
CA GLU A 19 -11.51 30.68 25.69
C GLU A 19 -11.18 31.71 24.59
N LEU A 20 -11.62 31.47 23.35
CA LEU A 20 -11.44 32.40 22.23
C LEU A 20 -12.13 33.75 22.50
N CYS A 21 -13.30 33.74 23.12
CA CYS A 21 -14.05 34.94 23.53
C CYS A 21 -13.36 35.78 24.62
N GLN A 22 -12.31 35.26 25.29
CA GLN A 22 -11.56 36.03 26.29
C GLN A 22 -10.51 36.97 25.67
N ASN A 23 -10.28 36.90 24.35
CA ASN A 23 -9.39 37.81 23.64
C ASN A 23 -10.06 39.19 23.40
N THR A 24 -9.29 40.18 22.97
CA THR A 24 -9.85 41.47 22.55
C THR A 24 -10.82 41.30 21.37
N PRO A 25 -11.81 42.19 21.21
CA PRO A 25 -12.78 42.09 20.12
C PRO A 25 -12.14 41.98 18.73
N GLU A 26 -11.06 42.72 18.49
CA GLU A 26 -10.34 42.72 17.22
C GLU A 26 -9.65 41.37 16.95
N THR A 27 -8.93 40.85 17.96
CA THR A 27 -8.25 39.55 17.86
C THR A 27 -9.24 38.41 17.72
N PHE A 28 -10.35 38.45 18.47
CA PHE A 28 -11.44 37.48 18.35
C PHE A 28 -12.01 37.44 16.93
N LEU A 29 -12.35 38.59 16.35
CA LEU A 29 -12.93 38.67 15.01
C LEU A 29 -11.95 38.19 13.95
N GLU A 30 -10.67 38.54 14.07
CA GLU A 30 -9.65 38.15 13.13
C GLU A 30 -9.37 36.63 13.14
N ALA A 31 -9.26 36.04 14.32
CA ALA A 31 -9.07 34.61 14.50
C ALA A 31 -10.31 33.82 14.04
N SER A 32 -11.51 34.24 14.47
CA SER A 32 -12.78 33.60 14.10
C SER A 32 -12.99 33.60 12.58
N LYS A 33 -12.66 34.70 11.90
CA LYS A 33 -12.75 34.77 10.43
C LYS A 33 -11.85 33.75 9.75
N LEU A 34 -10.63 33.54 10.26
CA LEU A 34 -9.71 32.57 9.70
C LEU A 34 -10.13 31.12 10.01
N LEU A 35 -10.61 30.83 11.21
CA LEU A 35 -11.19 29.53 11.58
C LEU A 35 -12.39 29.17 10.67
N LEU A 36 -13.31 30.11 10.48
CA LEU A 36 -14.45 29.93 9.57
C LEU A 36 -14.01 29.73 8.12
N THR A 37 -12.93 30.38 7.69
CA THR A 37 -12.36 30.18 6.35
C THR A 37 -11.84 28.74 6.19
N TYR A 38 -11.17 28.17 7.19
CA TYR A 38 -10.73 26.78 7.15
C TYR A 38 -11.92 25.81 7.15
N ALA A 39 -12.93 26.06 7.98
CA ALA A 39 -14.16 25.26 7.99
C ALA A 39 -14.88 25.28 6.62
N ASP A 40 -15.08 26.46 6.04
CA ASP A 40 -15.77 26.65 4.76
C ASP A 40 -15.00 25.97 3.61
N ASN A 41 -13.67 26.04 3.61
CA ASN A 41 -12.84 25.34 2.63
C ASN A 41 -13.01 23.81 2.70
N ILE A 42 -13.07 23.22 3.90
CA ILE A 42 -13.30 21.78 4.09
C ILE A 42 -14.71 21.40 3.65
N LEU A 43 -15.72 22.17 4.05
CA LEU A 43 -17.12 21.88 3.72
C LEU A 43 -17.39 21.96 2.21
N ARG A 44 -16.75 22.92 1.51
CA ARG A 44 -16.88 23.05 0.05
C ARG A 44 -16.07 22.00 -0.72
N ASN A 45 -14.98 21.51 -0.14
CA ASN A 45 -14.05 20.57 -0.79
C ASN A 45 -13.79 19.35 0.11
N PRO A 46 -14.82 18.53 0.41
CA PRO A 46 -14.73 17.50 1.44
C PRO A 46 -13.70 16.41 1.12
N ASN A 47 -13.36 16.18 -0.14
CA ASN A 47 -12.42 15.12 -0.53
C ASN A 47 -11.00 15.64 -0.82
N ASP A 48 -10.74 16.93 -0.71
CA ASP A 48 -9.43 17.52 -1.01
C ASP A 48 -8.57 17.62 0.27
N GLU A 49 -7.56 16.75 0.35
CA GLU A 49 -6.63 16.67 1.48
C GLU A 49 -5.86 17.97 1.74
N LYS A 50 -5.71 18.83 0.73
CA LYS A 50 -5.02 20.12 0.87
C LYS A 50 -5.68 21.01 1.92
N TYR A 51 -7.02 21.02 2.00
CA TYR A 51 -7.75 21.84 2.96
C TYR A 51 -7.92 21.16 4.33
N ARG A 52 -7.59 19.88 4.41
CA ARG A 52 -7.61 19.09 5.65
C ARG A 52 -6.27 19.13 6.40
N SER A 53 -5.30 19.91 5.93
CA SER A 53 -4.01 20.10 6.58
C SER A 53 -3.65 21.59 6.70
N ILE A 54 -3.11 21.98 7.85
CA ILE A 54 -2.61 23.34 8.10
C ILE A 54 -1.12 23.23 8.41
N ARG A 55 -0.28 23.84 7.58
CA ARG A 55 1.16 23.91 7.84
C ARG A 55 1.44 24.95 8.92
N ILE A 56 2.16 24.57 9.98
CA ILE A 56 2.54 25.50 11.06
C ILE A 56 3.28 26.74 10.52
N GLY A 57 4.13 26.57 9.49
CA GLY A 57 4.85 27.68 8.84
C GLY A 57 3.99 28.58 7.95
N ASN A 58 2.68 28.34 7.81
CA ASN A 58 1.79 29.25 7.09
C ASN A 58 1.71 30.59 7.83
N THR A 59 1.99 31.70 7.14
CA THR A 59 2.04 33.04 7.74
C THR A 59 0.72 33.46 8.38
N ALA A 60 -0.42 33.13 7.76
CA ALA A 60 -1.73 33.47 8.30
C ALA A 60 -2.04 32.66 9.57
N PHE A 61 -1.72 31.37 9.57
CA PHE A 61 -1.90 30.52 10.75
C PHE A 61 -0.96 30.93 11.90
N SER A 62 0.35 31.01 11.64
CA SER A 62 1.38 31.27 12.65
C SER A 62 1.27 32.64 13.31
N THR A 63 0.76 33.65 12.60
CA THR A 63 0.63 35.00 13.16
C THR A 63 -0.76 35.31 13.72
N ARG A 64 -1.83 34.70 13.18
CA ARG A 64 -3.22 35.09 13.50
C ARG A 64 -4.02 34.04 14.26
N LEU A 65 -3.55 32.80 14.35
CA LEU A 65 -4.23 31.74 15.12
C LEU A 65 -3.34 31.14 16.19
N LEU A 66 -2.10 30.76 15.85
CA LEU A 66 -1.19 30.10 16.79
C LEU A 66 -0.93 30.88 18.10
N PRO A 67 -0.80 32.23 18.10
CA PRO A 67 -0.58 32.98 19.35
C PRO A 67 -1.90 33.36 20.06
N VAL A 68 -3.07 33.05 19.48
CA VAL A 68 -4.37 33.48 19.99
C VAL A 68 -4.93 32.41 20.93
N ARG A 69 -5.22 32.81 22.16
CA ARG A 69 -5.78 31.92 23.20
C ARG A 69 -7.11 31.32 22.73
N GLY A 70 -7.27 30.00 22.84
CA GLY A 70 -8.48 29.28 22.44
C GLY A 70 -8.60 28.99 20.94
N ALA A 71 -7.77 29.60 20.08
CA ALA A 71 -7.91 29.47 18.64
C ALA A 71 -7.42 28.11 18.10
N VAL A 72 -6.38 27.53 18.70
CA VAL A 72 -5.88 26.20 18.32
C VAL A 72 -6.81 25.11 18.85
N GLU A 73 -7.35 25.30 20.04
CA GLU A 73 -8.35 24.42 20.65
C GLU A 73 -9.62 24.37 19.79
N CYS A 74 -10.03 25.48 19.17
CA CYS A 74 -11.13 25.48 18.21
C CYS A 74 -10.82 24.61 16.98
N LEU A 75 -9.56 24.54 16.53
CA LEU A 75 -9.18 23.63 15.43
C LEU A 75 -9.27 22.17 15.87
N PHE A 76 -8.85 21.86 17.10
CA PHE A 76 -8.99 20.50 17.64
C PHE A 76 -10.46 20.08 17.76
N GLU A 77 -11.34 20.97 18.22
CA GLU A 77 -12.78 20.71 18.25
C GLU A 77 -13.40 20.60 16.84
N MET A 78 -12.82 21.26 15.83
CA MET A 78 -13.17 21.06 14.42
C MET A 78 -12.68 19.73 13.84
N GLY A 79 -11.90 18.95 14.60
CA GLY A 79 -11.36 17.65 14.19
C GLY A 79 -9.96 17.71 13.57
N PHE A 80 -9.26 18.83 13.66
CA PHE A 80 -7.82 18.83 13.37
C PHE A 80 -7.06 18.13 14.50
N GLU A 81 -5.92 17.53 14.15
CA GLU A 81 -5.02 16.91 15.12
C GLU A 81 -3.61 17.49 14.95
N GLU A 82 -2.86 17.58 16.04
CA GLU A 82 -1.45 17.94 15.95
C GLU A 82 -0.65 16.79 15.31
N VAL A 83 -0.18 17.01 14.10
CA VAL A 83 0.62 16.06 13.34
C VAL A 83 2.10 16.33 13.62
N THR A 84 2.73 15.53 14.48
CA THR A 84 4.18 15.56 14.68
C THR A 84 4.92 15.01 13.45
N ALA A 85 6.19 15.34 13.27
CA ALA A 85 7.01 14.73 12.20
C ALA A 85 7.01 13.19 12.28
N ASP A 86 7.00 12.65 13.52
CA ASP A 86 6.80 11.22 13.80
C ASP A 86 5.53 10.72 13.12
N SER A 87 4.39 11.41 13.26
CA SER A 87 3.14 10.98 12.66
C SER A 87 3.13 10.99 11.12
N VAL A 88 3.96 11.80 10.46
CA VAL A 88 4.02 11.84 8.98
C VAL A 88 4.73 10.60 8.43
N ILE A 89 5.93 10.28 8.94
CA ILE A 89 6.64 9.09 8.46
C ILE A 89 5.84 7.83 8.79
N LEU A 90 5.22 7.77 9.97
CA LEU A 90 4.39 6.63 10.39
C LEU A 90 3.13 6.47 9.51
N LYS A 91 2.44 7.56 9.16
CA LYS A 91 1.31 7.52 8.21
C LYS A 91 1.75 7.08 6.82
N VAL A 92 2.93 7.51 6.36
CA VAL A 92 3.50 7.05 5.08
C VAL A 92 3.84 5.56 5.13
N LEU A 93 4.37 5.05 6.25
CA LEU A 93 4.60 3.61 6.42
C LEU A 93 3.29 2.82 6.26
N GLN A 94 2.21 3.28 6.89
CA GLN A 94 0.88 2.67 6.81
C GLN A 94 0.27 2.76 5.40
N SER A 95 0.40 3.91 4.73
CA SER A 95 -0.11 4.08 3.37
C SER A 95 0.66 3.21 2.37
N ASN A 96 1.99 3.16 2.47
CA ASN A 96 2.81 2.37 1.55
C ASN A 96 2.64 0.87 1.74
N ILE A 97 2.43 0.37 2.97
CA ILE A 97 2.16 -1.05 3.18
C ILE A 97 0.82 -1.45 2.54
N GLN A 98 -0.21 -0.60 2.60
CA GLN A 98 -1.47 -0.84 1.89
C GLN A 98 -1.28 -0.76 0.37
N HIS A 99 -0.52 0.23 -0.11
CA HIS A 99 -0.28 0.41 -1.54
C HIS A 99 0.39 -0.81 -2.18
N VAL A 100 1.38 -1.42 -1.55
CA VAL A 100 2.09 -2.57 -2.14
C VAL A 100 1.24 -3.83 -2.24
N LEU A 101 0.14 -3.94 -1.47
CA LEU A 101 -0.80 -5.07 -1.58
C LEU A 101 -1.56 -5.07 -2.91
N VAL A 102 -1.70 -3.91 -3.57
CA VAL A 102 -2.29 -3.82 -4.91
C VAL A 102 -1.58 -4.71 -5.91
N TYR A 103 -0.26 -4.89 -5.76
CA TYR A 103 0.53 -5.75 -6.65
C TYR A 103 0.20 -7.24 -6.53
N GLU A 104 -0.45 -7.67 -5.45
CA GLU A 104 -0.85 -9.07 -5.23
C GLU A 104 -2.19 -9.42 -5.90
N ASN A 105 -2.88 -8.43 -6.50
CA ASN A 105 -4.09 -8.69 -7.26
C ASN A 105 -3.77 -9.50 -8.53
N LEU A 106 -4.23 -10.76 -8.56
CA LEU A 106 -3.95 -11.69 -9.66
C LEU A 106 -4.54 -11.24 -11.01
N ALA A 107 -5.67 -10.53 -11.02
CA ALA A 107 -6.24 -10.00 -12.26
C ALA A 107 -5.36 -8.87 -12.82
N LEU A 108 -4.81 -8.04 -11.94
CA LEU A 108 -3.87 -6.98 -12.31
C LEU A 108 -2.53 -7.55 -12.79
N GLN A 109 -1.99 -8.57 -12.11
CA GLN A 109 -0.78 -9.27 -12.57
C GLN A 109 -0.99 -9.88 -13.96
N LYS A 110 -2.16 -10.47 -14.25
CA LYS A 110 -2.49 -10.97 -15.60
C LYS A 110 -2.50 -9.85 -16.65
N LYS A 111 -3.04 -8.67 -16.33
CA LYS A 111 -3.01 -7.50 -17.22
C LYS A 111 -1.57 -7.02 -17.48
N ALA A 112 -0.73 -7.00 -16.44
CA ALA A 112 0.69 -6.67 -16.57
C ALA A 112 1.43 -7.70 -17.46
N LEU A 113 1.23 -9.00 -17.22
CA LEU A 113 1.81 -10.08 -18.04
C LEU A 113 1.41 -9.99 -19.52
N ALA A 114 0.18 -9.57 -19.81
CA ALA A 114 -0.29 -9.37 -21.19
C ALA A 114 0.45 -8.22 -21.92
N CYS A 115 1.05 -7.29 -21.16
CA CYS A 115 1.83 -6.19 -21.71
C CYS A 115 3.33 -6.53 -21.86
N ILE A 116 3.85 -7.47 -21.06
CA ILE A 116 5.26 -7.85 -21.04
C ILE A 116 5.54 -8.88 -22.15
N PRO A 117 6.59 -8.71 -22.98
CA PRO A 117 6.98 -9.71 -23.98
C PRO A 117 7.75 -10.88 -23.32
N VAL A 118 7.10 -11.60 -22.41
CA VAL A 118 7.73 -12.58 -21.49
C VAL A 118 8.60 -13.60 -22.21
N GLN A 119 8.12 -14.15 -23.34
CA GLN A 119 8.86 -15.17 -24.09
C GLN A 119 10.17 -14.63 -24.67
N GLU A 120 10.14 -13.39 -25.18
CA GLU A 120 11.33 -12.74 -25.75
C GLU A 120 12.33 -12.38 -24.65
N LEU A 121 11.86 -11.84 -23.52
CA LEU A 121 12.74 -11.54 -22.37
C LEU A 121 13.41 -12.81 -21.82
N LYS A 122 12.67 -13.91 -21.69
CA LYS A 122 13.24 -15.21 -21.29
C LYS A 122 14.24 -15.77 -22.30
N ARG A 123 13.98 -15.60 -23.60
CA ARG A 123 14.93 -16.00 -24.64
C ARG A 123 16.25 -15.22 -24.53
N ARG A 124 16.17 -13.88 -24.40
CA ARG A 124 17.35 -13.00 -24.22
C ARG A 124 18.11 -13.33 -22.94
N SER A 125 17.41 -13.58 -21.83
CA SER A 125 18.03 -13.92 -20.55
C SER A 125 18.82 -15.23 -20.61
N GLN A 126 18.27 -16.26 -21.26
CA GLN A 126 18.96 -17.55 -21.47
C GLN A 126 20.22 -17.41 -22.35
N GLU A 127 20.16 -16.60 -23.40
CA GLU A 127 21.30 -16.32 -24.26
C GLU A 127 22.41 -15.57 -23.50
N ASN A 128 22.04 -14.57 -22.72
CA ASN A 128 22.98 -13.79 -21.92
C ASN A 128 23.61 -14.60 -20.78
N LEU A 129 22.83 -15.45 -20.10
CA LEU A 129 23.36 -16.40 -19.12
C LEU A 129 24.34 -17.39 -19.77
N SER A 130 24.02 -17.91 -20.96
CA SER A 130 24.88 -18.83 -21.71
C SER A 130 26.20 -18.17 -22.11
N ARG A 131 26.19 -16.87 -22.44
CA ARG A 131 27.40 -16.09 -22.72
C ARG A 131 28.22 -15.86 -21.45
N ALA A 132 27.58 -15.47 -20.35
CA ALA A 132 28.25 -15.21 -19.08
C ALA A 132 28.96 -16.45 -18.55
N ARG A 133 28.30 -17.61 -18.53
CA ARG A 133 28.89 -18.90 -18.08
C ARG A 133 30.10 -19.36 -18.91
N LYS A 134 30.21 -18.92 -20.16
CA LYS A 134 31.39 -19.21 -21.01
C LYS A 134 32.59 -18.35 -20.62
N LEU A 135 32.35 -17.11 -20.19
CA LEU A 135 33.38 -16.14 -19.81
C LEU A 135 33.85 -16.36 -18.36
N ASP A 136 32.91 -16.63 -17.45
CA ASP A 136 33.19 -16.90 -16.04
C ASP A 136 32.38 -18.13 -15.58
N LYS A 137 33.08 -19.24 -15.36
CA LYS A 137 32.46 -20.52 -14.95
C LYS A 137 32.07 -20.53 -13.47
N GLY A 138 32.55 -19.57 -12.67
CA GLY A 138 32.30 -19.49 -11.24
C GLY A 138 31.16 -18.55 -10.85
N THR A 139 30.50 -17.89 -11.81
CA THR A 139 29.49 -16.87 -11.51
C THR A 139 28.24 -17.49 -10.88
N ASN A 140 27.93 -17.06 -9.66
CA ASN A 140 26.70 -17.46 -8.95
C ASN A 140 25.50 -16.58 -9.37
N VAL A 141 25.10 -16.70 -10.64
CA VAL A 141 23.95 -15.99 -11.22
C VAL A 141 22.99 -16.96 -11.90
N SER A 142 21.70 -16.65 -11.82
CA SER A 142 20.61 -17.47 -12.35
C SER A 142 20.01 -16.88 -13.63
N GLU A 143 19.12 -17.64 -14.28
CA GLU A 143 18.30 -17.12 -15.38
C GLU A 143 17.37 -16.00 -14.91
N GLU A 144 16.90 -16.06 -13.66
CA GLU A 144 16.04 -15.04 -13.04
C GLU A 144 16.79 -13.71 -12.89
N ASP A 145 18.07 -13.74 -12.52
CA ASP A 145 18.92 -12.54 -12.43
C ASP A 145 19.04 -11.86 -13.81
N PHE A 146 19.24 -12.64 -14.88
CA PHE A 146 19.29 -12.09 -16.23
C PHE A 146 17.92 -11.62 -16.72
N LEU A 147 16.84 -12.32 -16.37
CA LEU A 147 15.48 -11.91 -16.70
C LEU A 147 15.14 -10.54 -16.08
N LEU A 148 15.60 -10.28 -14.85
CA LEU A 148 15.46 -8.99 -14.20
C LEU A 148 16.19 -7.86 -14.95
N LEU A 149 17.40 -8.12 -15.46
CA LEU A 149 18.15 -7.16 -16.27
C LEU A 149 17.45 -6.87 -17.61
N GLU A 150 16.94 -7.91 -18.29
CA GLU A 150 16.17 -7.74 -19.53
C GLU A 150 14.87 -6.96 -19.28
N LEU A 151 14.21 -7.20 -18.14
CA LEU A 151 13.01 -6.48 -17.74
C LEU A 151 13.29 -4.98 -17.52
N LEU A 152 14.38 -4.64 -16.82
CA LEU A 152 14.80 -3.24 -16.63
C LEU A 152 15.05 -2.54 -17.96
N HIS A 153 15.77 -3.22 -18.86
CA HIS A 153 16.10 -2.67 -20.17
C HIS A 153 14.84 -2.45 -21.03
N TRP A 154 13.99 -3.47 -21.16
CA TRP A 154 12.72 -3.37 -21.88
C TRP A 154 11.82 -2.27 -21.31
N PHE A 155 11.72 -2.18 -19.98
CA PHE A 155 10.85 -1.19 -19.34
C PHE A 155 11.26 0.24 -19.72
N LYS A 156 12.57 0.53 -19.68
CA LYS A 156 13.10 1.85 -19.98
C LYS A 156 13.10 2.20 -21.48
N GLU A 157 13.51 1.26 -22.32
CA GLU A 157 13.77 1.56 -23.74
C GLU A 157 12.56 1.34 -24.64
N GLU A 158 11.62 0.47 -24.24
CA GLU A 158 10.51 0.04 -25.10
C GLU A 158 9.13 0.33 -24.50
N PHE A 159 8.96 0.22 -23.18
CA PHE A 159 7.63 0.23 -22.56
C PHE A 159 7.19 1.59 -22.00
N PHE A 160 8.05 2.26 -21.22
CA PHE A 160 7.66 3.39 -20.38
C PHE A 160 8.45 4.67 -20.72
N GLN A 161 7.81 5.83 -20.65
CA GLN A 161 8.37 7.10 -21.11
C GLN A 161 8.46 8.15 -19.99
N TRP A 162 9.58 8.89 -19.95
CA TRP A 162 9.78 9.95 -18.98
C TRP A 162 9.07 11.22 -19.42
N VAL A 163 8.33 11.86 -18.51
CA VAL A 163 7.58 13.09 -18.78
C VAL A 163 8.01 14.21 -17.83
N ASN A 164 8.66 15.23 -18.39
CA ASN A 164 8.80 16.52 -17.73
C ASN A 164 7.60 17.39 -18.05
N ASP A 165 7.38 17.67 -19.33
CA ASP A 165 6.25 18.39 -19.87
C ASP A 165 5.57 17.59 -21.00
N ILE A 166 4.25 17.45 -20.96
CA ILE A 166 3.51 16.75 -22.03
C ILE A 166 3.40 17.63 -23.29
N LEU A 167 3.34 17.01 -24.46
CA LEU A 167 3.10 17.75 -25.71
C LEU A 167 1.66 18.25 -25.78
N CYS A 168 1.46 19.37 -26.47
CA CYS A 168 0.13 19.94 -26.66
C CYS A 168 -0.75 19.00 -27.51
N SER A 169 -1.92 18.63 -27.01
CA SER A 169 -2.83 17.71 -27.71
C SER A 169 -3.43 18.29 -29.00
N LYS A 170 -3.39 19.62 -29.18
CA LYS A 170 -3.90 20.30 -30.38
C LYS A 170 -2.87 20.43 -31.50
N CYS A 171 -1.62 20.75 -31.17
CA CYS A 171 -0.59 21.06 -32.17
C CYS A 171 0.68 20.20 -32.09
N GLY A 172 0.81 19.33 -31.09
CA GLY A 172 2.02 18.55 -30.83
C GLY A 172 3.22 19.38 -30.34
N GLY A 173 3.05 20.70 -30.15
CA GLY A 173 4.10 21.61 -29.71
C GLY A 173 4.44 21.47 -28.22
N GLN A 174 5.53 22.12 -27.82
CA GLN A 174 5.99 22.17 -26.43
C GLN A 174 4.97 22.91 -25.54
N THR A 175 4.87 22.47 -24.29
CA THR A 175 4.07 23.11 -23.24
C THR A 175 4.97 23.55 -22.09
N LYS A 176 4.41 24.32 -21.16
CA LYS A 176 5.08 24.71 -19.92
C LYS A 176 4.14 24.50 -18.74
N SER A 177 4.67 23.96 -17.64
CA SER A 177 3.94 23.92 -16.39
C SER A 177 3.57 25.33 -15.91
N ARG A 178 2.30 25.55 -15.56
CA ARG A 178 1.85 26.80 -14.93
C ARG A 178 2.06 26.85 -13.42
N GLY A 179 2.63 25.79 -12.81
CA GLY A 179 2.88 25.69 -11.37
C GLY A 179 1.62 25.49 -10.51
N GLU A 180 0.45 25.90 -11.00
CA GLU A 180 -0.85 25.61 -10.38
C GLU A 180 -1.35 24.22 -10.79
N SER A 181 -1.79 23.44 -9.80
CA SER A 181 -2.44 22.14 -10.06
C SER A 181 -3.92 22.36 -10.37
N LEU A 182 -4.43 21.61 -11.35
CA LEU A 182 -5.86 21.57 -11.67
C LEU A 182 -6.57 20.65 -10.69
N PHE A 183 -7.87 20.90 -10.48
CA PHE A 183 -8.72 19.98 -9.74
C PHE A 183 -8.90 18.68 -10.52
N PRO A 184 -8.66 17.51 -9.91
CA PRO A 184 -8.98 16.22 -10.51
C PRO A 184 -10.46 16.11 -10.87
N ASN A 185 -10.77 15.53 -12.02
CA ASN A 185 -12.13 15.12 -12.37
C ASN A 185 -12.45 13.73 -11.80
N GLU A 186 -13.71 13.29 -11.93
CA GLU A 186 -14.17 12.00 -11.37
C GLU A 186 -13.42 10.79 -11.93
N ASP A 187 -13.07 10.79 -13.22
CA ASP A 187 -12.31 9.70 -13.84
C ASP A 187 -10.85 9.69 -13.36
N GLU A 188 -10.25 10.87 -13.21
CA GLU A 188 -8.90 11.03 -12.68
C GLU A 188 -8.79 10.54 -11.23
N LEU A 189 -9.77 10.89 -10.38
CA LEU A 189 -9.86 10.41 -8.99
C LEU A 189 -10.06 8.90 -8.91
N LYS A 190 -10.90 8.33 -9.79
CA LYS A 190 -11.11 6.87 -9.86
C LYS A 190 -9.81 6.11 -10.09
N TRP A 191 -8.87 6.68 -10.84
CA TRP A 191 -7.55 6.10 -11.09
C TRP A 191 -6.46 6.60 -10.13
N GLY A 192 -6.85 7.21 -9.00
CA GLY A 192 -5.94 7.61 -7.93
C GLY A 192 -5.08 8.83 -8.25
N ALA A 193 -5.50 9.71 -9.18
CA ALA A 193 -4.80 10.97 -9.42
C ALA A 193 -5.32 12.08 -8.49
N ASN A 194 -4.65 12.25 -7.35
CA ASN A 194 -4.95 13.35 -6.41
C ASN A 194 -4.36 14.70 -6.84
N ARG A 195 -3.45 14.69 -7.81
CA ARG A 195 -2.78 15.88 -8.35
C ARG A 195 -2.81 15.84 -9.87
N VAL A 196 -3.20 16.97 -10.48
CA VAL A 196 -3.18 17.15 -11.93
C VAL A 196 -2.36 18.38 -12.26
N GLU A 197 -1.31 18.22 -13.07
CA GLU A 197 -0.47 19.33 -13.50
C GLU A 197 -1.08 20.03 -14.73
N ASP A 198 -1.04 21.37 -14.79
CA ASP A 198 -1.46 22.15 -15.96
C ASP A 198 -0.26 22.45 -16.85
N HIS A 199 -0.24 21.85 -18.04
CA HIS A 199 0.78 22.02 -19.07
C HIS A 199 0.21 22.90 -20.19
N TYR A 200 0.52 24.19 -20.11
CA TYR A 200 -0.08 25.20 -20.98
C TYR A 200 0.69 25.36 -22.28
N CYS A 201 -0.03 25.41 -23.40
CA CYS A 201 0.52 25.70 -24.71
C CYS A 201 0.26 27.16 -25.10
N ASP A 202 1.33 27.96 -25.17
CA ASP A 202 1.25 29.38 -25.54
C ASP A 202 0.72 29.56 -26.98
N ALA A 203 1.09 28.67 -27.91
CA ALA A 203 0.69 28.78 -29.32
C ALA A 203 -0.81 28.50 -29.55
N CYS A 204 -1.38 27.53 -28.83
CA CYS A 204 -2.79 27.16 -28.95
C CYS A 204 -3.70 27.82 -27.91
N GLN A 205 -3.11 28.54 -26.93
CA GLN A 205 -3.80 29.04 -25.75
C GLN A 205 -4.65 27.94 -25.08
N PHE A 206 -4.03 26.77 -24.88
CA PHE A 206 -4.73 25.55 -24.46
C PHE A 206 -4.05 24.87 -23.27
N SER A 207 -4.86 24.46 -22.30
CA SER A 207 -4.44 23.73 -21.10
C SER A 207 -4.43 22.23 -21.38
N ASN A 208 -3.28 21.58 -21.16
CA ASN A 208 -3.13 20.14 -21.26
C ASN A 208 -3.00 19.58 -19.85
N ARG A 209 -3.86 18.63 -19.51
CA ARG A 209 -3.91 18.04 -18.17
C ARG A 209 -2.93 16.88 -18.09
N PHE A 210 -2.12 16.84 -17.04
CA PHE A 210 -1.26 15.71 -16.75
C PHE A 210 -1.57 15.16 -15.34
N PRO A 211 -2.50 14.19 -15.24
CA PRO A 211 -2.84 13.55 -13.98
C PRO A 211 -1.70 12.66 -13.47
N ARG A 212 -1.34 12.81 -12.19
CA ARG A 212 -0.34 11.98 -11.51
C ARG A 212 -1.02 10.74 -10.93
N TYR A 213 -1.22 9.72 -11.75
CA TYR A 213 -1.94 8.49 -11.38
C TYR A 213 -1.13 7.61 -10.42
N ASN A 214 -1.76 7.18 -9.31
CA ASN A 214 -1.20 6.17 -8.41
C ASN A 214 -1.71 4.76 -8.68
N ASN A 215 -2.74 4.57 -9.51
CA ASN A 215 -3.22 3.22 -9.84
C ASN A 215 -2.34 2.58 -10.92
N PRO A 216 -1.60 1.49 -10.62
CA PRO A 216 -0.68 0.87 -11.57
C PRO A 216 -1.37 0.24 -12.77
N GLU A 217 -2.67 -0.11 -12.68
CA GLU A 217 -3.44 -0.55 -13.85
C GLU A 217 -3.52 0.55 -14.90
N LYS A 218 -3.76 1.80 -14.48
CA LYS A 218 -3.80 2.94 -15.40
C LYS A 218 -2.43 3.22 -16.00
N LEU A 219 -1.36 2.97 -15.24
CA LEU A 219 0.02 3.16 -15.71
C LEU A 219 0.43 2.16 -16.82
N LEU A 220 -0.17 0.96 -16.87
CA LEU A 220 0.00 0.03 -17.99
C LEU A 220 -0.56 0.59 -19.32
N GLU A 221 -1.57 1.47 -19.23
CA GLU A 221 -2.19 2.15 -20.36
C GLU A 221 -1.43 3.44 -20.72
N THR A 222 -1.18 4.33 -19.74
CA THR A 222 -0.55 5.63 -20.00
C THR A 222 0.92 5.52 -20.36
N ARG A 223 1.61 4.51 -19.81
CA ARG A 223 3.02 4.18 -20.10
C ARG A 223 3.99 5.35 -19.97
N CYS A 224 3.67 6.32 -19.12
CA CYS A 224 4.49 7.50 -18.95
C CYS A 224 4.35 8.12 -17.56
N GLY A 225 5.37 8.87 -17.15
CA GLY A 225 5.40 9.52 -15.85
C GLY A 225 6.80 9.94 -15.41
N ARG A 226 6.96 10.13 -14.09
CA ARG A 226 8.25 10.37 -13.42
C ARG A 226 8.55 9.20 -12.49
N CYS A 227 9.58 9.33 -11.64
CA CYS A 227 10.06 8.22 -10.80
C CYS A 227 8.95 7.48 -10.03
N GLY A 228 7.95 8.21 -9.50
CA GLY A 228 6.75 7.65 -8.87
C GLY A 228 6.02 6.62 -9.74
N GLU A 229 5.55 7.04 -10.91
CA GLU A 229 4.84 6.17 -11.85
C GLU A 229 5.72 5.04 -12.38
N TRP A 230 7.00 5.34 -12.65
CA TRP A 230 7.98 4.35 -13.12
C TRP A 230 8.17 3.23 -12.12
N ALA A 231 8.51 3.55 -10.86
CA ALA A 231 8.73 2.54 -9.82
C ALA A 231 7.44 1.77 -9.49
N ASN A 232 6.29 2.44 -9.48
CA ASN A 232 5.00 1.80 -9.20
C ASN A 232 4.66 0.73 -10.26
N CYS A 233 4.71 1.11 -11.54
CA CYS A 233 4.41 0.19 -12.64
C CYS A 233 5.47 -0.92 -12.77
N PHE A 234 6.75 -0.59 -12.61
CA PHE A 234 7.84 -1.58 -12.68
C PHE A 234 7.76 -2.62 -11.54
N THR A 235 7.42 -2.20 -10.33
CA THR A 235 7.23 -3.13 -9.20
C THR A 235 6.09 -4.10 -9.47
N LEU A 236 4.97 -3.64 -10.06
CA LEU A 236 3.89 -4.52 -10.53
C LEU A 236 4.41 -5.52 -11.57
N CYS A 237 5.19 -5.08 -12.56
CA CYS A 237 5.76 -5.97 -13.57
C CYS A 237 6.66 -7.06 -12.95
N CYS A 238 7.47 -6.70 -11.95
CA CYS A 238 8.29 -7.67 -11.20
C CYS A 238 7.42 -8.71 -10.50
N ARG A 239 6.40 -8.27 -9.75
CA ARG A 239 5.47 -9.17 -9.05
C ARG A 239 4.71 -10.08 -10.00
N ALA A 240 4.28 -9.55 -11.15
CA ALA A 240 3.56 -10.29 -12.18
C ALA A 240 4.41 -11.41 -12.82
N LEU A 241 5.73 -11.20 -12.95
CA LEU A 241 6.68 -12.22 -13.41
C LEU A 241 7.07 -13.24 -12.33
N GLY A 242 6.58 -13.07 -11.11
CA GLY A 242 6.82 -13.98 -9.98
C GLY A 242 8.01 -13.59 -9.10
N PHE A 243 8.71 -12.49 -9.38
CA PHE A 243 9.83 -12.03 -8.54
C PHE A 243 9.34 -11.56 -7.18
N GLU A 244 10.04 -11.92 -6.10
CA GLU A 244 9.91 -11.24 -4.82
C GLU A 244 10.42 -9.81 -4.97
N ALA A 245 9.54 -8.83 -4.80
CA ALA A 245 9.85 -7.42 -5.05
C ALA A 245 9.37 -6.53 -3.90
N ARG A 246 10.16 -5.51 -3.58
CA ARG A 246 9.83 -4.44 -2.64
C ARG A 246 9.75 -3.11 -3.38
N TYR A 247 8.77 -2.30 -3.06
CA TYR A 247 8.75 -0.88 -3.37
C TYR A 247 9.61 -0.14 -2.34
N VAL A 248 10.58 0.65 -2.80
CA VAL A 248 11.50 1.38 -1.91
C VAL A 248 11.24 2.87 -2.04
N TRP A 249 11.09 3.52 -0.89
CA TRP A 249 10.81 4.94 -0.80
C TRP A 249 11.87 5.67 0.01
N ASP A 250 12.45 6.70 -0.59
CA ASP A 250 13.39 7.62 0.03
C ASP A 250 12.68 8.92 0.41
N TYR A 251 12.48 9.10 1.71
CA TYR A 251 11.85 10.29 2.29
C TYR A 251 12.60 11.59 1.94
N THR A 252 13.90 11.49 1.69
CA THR A 252 14.80 12.66 1.71
C THR A 252 14.70 13.53 0.47
N VAL A 253 14.35 12.91 -0.66
CA VAL A 253 14.41 13.52 -1.99
C VAL A 253 13.18 13.18 -2.84
N ASP A 254 12.17 12.57 -2.23
CA ASP A 254 10.96 12.11 -2.90
C ASP A 254 11.28 11.25 -4.13
N HIS A 255 12.19 10.27 -3.93
CA HIS A 255 12.59 9.31 -4.96
C HIS A 255 12.18 7.91 -4.55
N VAL A 256 11.84 7.09 -5.53
CA VAL A 256 11.32 5.74 -5.32
C VAL A 256 11.88 4.81 -6.38
N TRP A 257 12.06 3.55 -6.00
CA TRP A 257 12.59 2.50 -6.87
C TRP A 257 12.17 1.12 -6.34
N THR A 258 12.76 0.04 -6.86
CA THR A 258 12.38 -1.33 -6.53
C THR A 258 13.59 -2.11 -6.00
N GLU A 259 13.37 -3.04 -5.06
CA GLU A 259 14.32 -4.11 -4.76
C GLU A 259 13.74 -5.45 -5.20
N VAL A 260 14.58 -6.33 -5.73
CA VAL A 260 14.17 -7.69 -6.13
C VAL A 260 15.09 -8.71 -5.46
N PHE A 261 14.52 -9.75 -4.84
CA PHE A 261 15.32 -10.80 -4.22
C PHE A 261 15.90 -11.74 -5.28
N SER A 262 17.19 -12.03 -5.18
CA SER A 262 17.88 -13.00 -6.02
C SER A 262 18.07 -14.31 -5.24
N PRO A 263 17.37 -15.41 -5.62
CA PRO A 263 17.56 -16.70 -4.96
C PRO A 263 18.97 -17.27 -5.15
N SER A 264 19.60 -17.03 -6.30
CA SER A 264 21.00 -17.42 -6.57
C SER A 264 21.98 -16.75 -5.61
N GLN A 265 21.83 -15.44 -5.42
CA GLN A 265 22.75 -14.63 -4.61
C GLN A 265 22.34 -14.53 -3.14
N GLN A 266 21.15 -15.04 -2.77
CA GLN A 266 20.59 -15.02 -1.42
C GLN A 266 20.53 -13.61 -0.81
N ARG A 267 20.20 -12.60 -1.63
CA ARG A 267 20.10 -11.20 -1.19
C ARG A 267 19.18 -10.37 -2.09
N TRP A 268 18.75 -9.23 -1.56
CA TRP A 268 18.02 -8.21 -2.29
C TRP A 268 18.95 -7.40 -3.22
N LEU A 269 18.53 -7.22 -4.46
CA LEU A 269 19.17 -6.43 -5.50
C LEU A 269 18.42 -5.10 -5.68
N HIS A 270 19.15 -3.99 -5.59
CA HIS A 270 18.63 -2.67 -5.94
C HIS A 270 18.29 -2.61 -7.44
N CYS A 271 17.12 -2.08 -7.80
CA CYS A 271 16.65 -1.92 -9.17
C CYS A 271 16.00 -0.54 -9.36
N ASP A 272 16.62 0.32 -10.16
CA ASP A 272 16.04 1.59 -10.58
C ASP A 272 15.68 1.54 -12.07
N ALA A 273 14.38 1.42 -12.33
CA ALA A 273 13.85 1.33 -13.69
C ALA A 273 14.02 2.63 -14.48
N CYS A 274 14.04 3.79 -13.81
CA CYS A 274 14.25 5.08 -14.48
C CYS A 274 15.64 5.14 -15.11
N GLU A 275 16.61 4.50 -14.47
CA GLU A 275 18.01 4.50 -14.88
C GLU A 275 18.43 3.20 -15.61
N ALA A 276 17.54 2.19 -15.66
CA ALA A 276 17.87 0.81 -16.05
C ALA A 276 19.12 0.29 -15.30
N VAL A 277 19.19 0.57 -14.01
CA VAL A 277 20.32 0.19 -13.15
C VAL A 277 19.91 -0.93 -12.21
N CYS A 278 20.74 -1.97 -12.14
CA CYS A 278 20.66 -3.03 -11.14
C CYS A 278 21.93 -3.03 -10.28
N ASP A 279 21.76 -3.30 -8.98
CA ASP A 279 22.80 -3.59 -7.99
C ASP A 279 23.88 -2.51 -7.82
N LYS A 280 23.50 -1.23 -7.96
CA LYS A 280 24.33 -0.06 -7.66
C LYS A 280 23.69 0.84 -6.60
N PRO A 281 23.56 0.39 -5.35
CA PRO A 281 22.80 1.12 -4.33
C PRO A 281 23.42 2.47 -3.94
N LEU A 282 24.73 2.69 -4.16
CA LEU A 282 25.38 3.97 -3.92
C LEU A 282 25.15 5.01 -5.04
N LEU A 283 24.33 4.69 -6.04
CA LEU A 283 23.97 5.60 -7.14
C LEU A 283 23.46 6.95 -6.61
N TYR A 284 22.65 6.94 -5.56
CA TYR A 284 22.00 8.15 -5.07
C TYR A 284 22.94 9.03 -4.24
N GLU A 285 23.59 8.46 -3.21
CA GLU A 285 24.47 9.22 -2.32
C GLU A 285 25.77 9.63 -3.00
N ILE A 286 26.43 8.70 -3.70
CA ILE A 286 27.73 8.96 -4.32
C ILE A 286 27.58 9.44 -5.76
N GLY A 287 26.70 8.82 -6.54
CA GLY A 287 26.50 9.20 -7.94
C GLY A 287 25.82 10.56 -8.09
N TRP A 288 24.67 10.76 -7.43
CA TRP A 288 23.90 12.01 -7.53
C TRP A 288 24.20 13.03 -6.42
N GLY A 289 25.02 12.66 -5.43
CA GLY A 289 25.34 13.56 -4.31
C GLY A 289 24.16 13.81 -3.36
N LYS A 290 23.15 12.94 -3.35
CA LYS A 290 21.96 13.09 -2.50
C LYS A 290 22.32 12.90 -1.03
N LYS A 291 21.75 13.74 -0.17
CA LYS A 291 21.99 13.70 1.29
C LYS A 291 20.92 12.86 1.99
N LEU A 292 21.02 11.54 1.92
CA LEU A 292 20.00 10.60 2.41
C LEU A 292 19.71 10.72 3.92
N SER A 293 18.50 10.32 4.33
CA SER A 293 18.02 10.27 5.72
C SER A 293 17.29 8.96 6.04
N TYR A 294 16.13 8.70 5.42
CA TYR A 294 15.32 7.50 5.61
C TYR A 294 15.00 6.87 4.26
N VAL A 295 15.36 5.60 4.10
CA VAL A 295 15.00 4.78 2.94
C VAL A 295 14.33 3.51 3.43
N ILE A 296 13.04 3.36 3.14
CA ILE A 296 12.22 2.26 3.66
C ILE A 296 11.69 1.43 2.50
N ALA A 297 11.81 0.12 2.61
CA ALA A 297 11.32 -0.84 1.64
C ALA A 297 10.03 -1.50 2.14
N PHE A 298 9.09 -1.76 1.23
CA PHE A 298 7.77 -2.33 1.48
C PHE A 298 7.51 -3.48 0.51
N SER A 299 7.12 -4.65 1.01
CA SER A 299 6.55 -5.74 0.22
C SER A 299 5.26 -6.24 0.86
N LYS A 300 4.66 -7.27 0.24
CA LYS A 300 3.53 -8.01 0.83
C LYS A 300 3.87 -8.69 2.17
N ASP A 301 5.16 -8.96 2.42
CA ASP A 301 5.61 -9.78 3.55
C ASP A 301 6.24 -8.94 4.66
N GLU A 302 6.88 -7.81 4.32
CA GLU A 302 7.68 -7.04 5.26
C GLU A 302 7.84 -5.57 4.89
N VAL A 303 8.08 -4.77 5.93
CA VAL A 303 8.60 -3.40 5.89
C VAL A 303 9.99 -3.41 6.50
N VAL A 304 10.98 -2.83 5.82
CA VAL A 304 12.38 -2.85 6.27
C VAL A 304 13.02 -1.49 6.08
N ASP A 305 13.69 -0.99 7.12
CA ASP A 305 14.60 0.15 6.97
C ASP A 305 15.86 -0.33 6.24
N VAL A 306 15.98 0.06 4.97
CA VAL A 306 17.09 -0.30 4.08
C VAL A 306 18.09 0.84 3.89
N THR A 307 17.98 1.93 4.66
CA THR A 307 18.83 3.13 4.56
C THR A 307 20.31 2.80 4.44
N TRP A 308 20.79 1.88 5.26
CA TRP A 308 22.21 1.53 5.36
C TRP A 308 22.76 0.84 4.11
N ARG A 309 21.90 0.27 3.25
CA ARG A 309 22.30 -0.27 1.95
C ARG A 309 22.66 0.84 0.96
N TYR A 310 21.99 1.98 1.05
CA TYR A 310 22.08 3.08 0.09
C TYR A 310 23.07 4.17 0.50
N SER A 311 23.74 4.01 1.64
CA SER A 311 24.73 4.95 2.14
C SER A 311 26.02 4.24 2.54
N CYS A 312 27.15 4.89 2.30
CA CYS A 312 28.43 4.56 2.92
C CYS A 312 28.92 5.67 3.87
N LYS A 313 28.10 6.71 4.10
CA LYS A 313 28.35 7.85 4.98
C LYS A 313 27.36 7.86 6.16
N HIS A 314 27.33 6.74 6.91
CA HIS A 314 26.30 6.48 7.92
C HIS A 314 26.24 7.55 9.02
N GLU A 315 27.38 8.07 9.48
CA GLU A 315 27.42 9.15 10.48
C GLU A 315 26.70 10.41 10.00
N GLU A 316 26.89 10.78 8.73
CA GLU A 316 26.20 11.92 8.14
C GLU A 316 24.70 11.65 7.99
N VAL A 317 24.31 10.43 7.62
CA VAL A 317 22.89 10.03 7.55
C VAL A 317 22.23 10.11 8.92
N ILE A 318 22.87 9.55 9.97
CA ILE A 318 22.40 9.61 11.36
C ILE A 318 22.14 11.06 11.77
N SER A 319 23.05 11.99 11.44
CA SER A 319 22.86 13.41 11.76
C SER A 319 21.62 14.05 11.12
N ARG A 320 21.11 13.48 10.02
CA ARG A 320 19.91 13.94 9.29
C ARG A 320 18.63 13.20 9.69
N ARG A 321 18.71 12.12 10.45
CA ARG A 321 17.57 11.32 10.91
C ARG A 321 16.89 11.95 12.13
N THR A 322 16.25 13.10 11.91
CA THR A 322 15.65 13.92 12.95
C THR A 322 14.11 13.94 12.92
N LYS A 323 13.49 13.12 12.06
CA LYS A 323 12.05 13.16 11.79
C LYS A 323 11.23 12.21 12.65
N VAL A 324 11.87 11.17 13.18
CA VAL A 324 11.28 10.20 14.09
C VAL A 324 12.37 9.64 15.00
N LYS A 325 12.02 9.35 16.26
CA LYS A 325 12.92 8.62 17.16
C LYS A 325 13.18 7.21 16.61
N GLU A 326 14.44 6.79 16.60
CA GLU A 326 14.83 5.47 16.05
C GLU A 326 14.11 4.31 16.74
N ASP A 327 13.91 4.37 18.06
CA ASP A 327 13.17 3.35 18.78
C ASP A 327 11.71 3.25 18.34
N LEU A 328 11.04 4.40 18.16
CA LEU A 328 9.66 4.44 17.69
C LEU A 328 9.54 3.91 16.25
N LEU A 329 10.48 4.28 15.36
CA LEU A 329 10.53 3.78 13.99
C LEU A 329 10.70 2.25 13.97
N ARG A 330 11.69 1.74 14.72
CA ARG A 330 11.96 0.30 14.85
C ARG A 330 10.76 -0.45 15.42
N GLU A 331 10.14 0.05 16.49
CA GLU A 331 8.98 -0.57 17.11
C GLU A 331 7.77 -0.59 16.17
N THR A 332 7.56 0.49 15.41
CA THR A 332 6.48 0.55 14.41
C THR A 332 6.73 -0.45 13.29
N ILE A 333 7.93 -0.47 12.70
CA ILE A 333 8.28 -1.44 11.64
C ILE A 333 8.12 -2.87 12.16
N ASN A 334 8.60 -3.16 13.37
CA ASN A 334 8.40 -4.47 14.00
C ASN A 334 6.92 -4.79 14.18
N GLY A 335 6.10 -3.81 14.57
CA GLY A 335 4.65 -3.96 14.68
C GLY A 335 3.97 -4.25 13.34
N LEU A 336 4.38 -3.59 12.27
CA LEU A 336 3.87 -3.82 10.91
C LEU A 336 4.24 -5.23 10.40
N ASN A 337 5.43 -5.72 10.76
CA ASN A 337 5.91 -7.05 10.40
C ASN A 337 5.34 -8.17 11.29
N LYS A 338 4.63 -7.84 12.37
CA LYS A 338 4.00 -8.86 13.22
C LYS A 338 2.82 -9.49 12.48
N GLN A 339 3.00 -10.76 12.14
CA GLN A 339 1.98 -11.62 11.60
C GLN A 339 1.28 -12.35 12.75
N VAL A 340 -0.05 -12.39 12.71
CA VAL A 340 -0.88 -13.21 13.60
C VAL A 340 -1.43 -14.39 12.84
N TYR A 341 -1.48 -15.54 13.50
CA TYR A 341 -1.95 -16.80 12.92
C TYR A 341 -2.31 -17.78 14.03
N LEU A 342 -3.14 -18.75 13.71
CA LEU A 342 -3.33 -19.92 14.56
C LEU A 342 -2.34 -21.00 14.14
N ALA A 343 -1.63 -21.57 15.12
CA ALA A 343 -0.71 -22.68 14.93
C ALA A 343 -0.98 -23.76 15.99
N ARG A 344 -0.23 -24.85 15.94
CA ARG A 344 -0.28 -25.85 17.01
C ARG A 344 0.33 -25.28 18.29
N GLN A 345 -0.08 -25.83 19.43
CA GLN A 345 0.60 -25.55 20.69
C GLN A 345 2.08 -25.97 20.59
N GLU A 346 2.98 -25.17 21.16
CA GLU A 346 4.41 -25.46 21.18
C GLU A 346 4.69 -26.87 21.73
N GLY A 347 5.51 -27.64 21.01
CA GLY A 347 5.83 -29.03 21.32
C GLY A 347 4.81 -30.06 20.85
N SER A 348 3.61 -29.66 20.38
CA SER A 348 2.62 -30.60 19.86
C SER A 348 2.93 -31.03 18.42
N SER A 349 2.79 -32.34 18.15
CA SER A 349 2.89 -32.91 16.80
C SER A 349 1.61 -32.74 15.97
N TYR A 350 0.49 -32.37 16.61
CA TYR A 350 -0.83 -32.31 15.98
C TYR A 350 -1.71 -31.23 16.62
N ALA A 351 -2.56 -30.58 15.82
CA ALA A 351 -3.70 -29.83 16.33
C ALA A 351 -4.89 -29.99 15.39
N TYR A 352 -6.06 -29.70 15.93
CA TYR A 352 -7.32 -29.77 15.22
C TYR A 352 -8.22 -28.64 15.70
N ILE A 353 -8.92 -28.01 14.77
CA ILE A 353 -9.94 -27.00 15.03
C ILE A 353 -11.16 -27.30 14.16
N SER A 354 -12.35 -27.07 14.70
CA SER A 354 -13.60 -27.26 13.97
C SER A 354 -14.67 -26.24 14.31
N TRP A 355 -15.51 -25.98 13.31
CA TRP A 355 -16.70 -25.14 13.37
C TRP A 355 -17.90 -25.98 12.97
N LYS A 356 -18.78 -26.27 13.93
CA LYS A 356 -20.00 -27.04 13.72
C LYS A 356 -21.22 -26.12 13.68
N PHE A 357 -22.03 -26.27 12.64
CA PHE A 357 -23.28 -25.56 12.43
C PHE A 357 -24.44 -26.55 12.46
N GLU A 358 -25.34 -26.42 13.44
CA GLU A 358 -26.48 -27.32 13.63
C GLU A 358 -27.77 -26.50 13.48
N CYS A 359 -28.60 -26.85 12.51
CA CYS A 359 -29.83 -26.13 12.17
C CYS A 359 -31.10 -27.01 12.20
N GLY A 360 -30.93 -28.34 12.29
CA GLY A 360 -32.06 -29.26 12.39
C GLY A 360 -32.95 -29.04 13.63
N SER A 361 -32.37 -28.59 14.75
CA SER A 361 -33.10 -28.34 16.00
C SER A 361 -34.12 -27.21 15.90
N VAL A 362 -33.99 -26.33 14.89
CA VAL A 362 -34.91 -25.23 14.60
C VAL A 362 -35.75 -25.46 13.35
N GLY A 363 -35.78 -26.68 12.83
CA GLY A 363 -36.58 -27.02 11.64
C GLY A 363 -36.04 -26.43 10.34
N LEU A 364 -34.73 -26.20 10.25
CA LEU A 364 -34.06 -25.72 9.05
C LEU A 364 -33.11 -26.78 8.50
N LYS A 365 -32.87 -26.74 7.19
CA LYS A 365 -31.79 -27.46 6.48
C LYS A 365 -30.95 -26.49 5.67
N VAL A 366 -29.72 -26.90 5.38
CA VAL A 366 -28.83 -26.18 4.47
C VAL A 366 -29.38 -26.25 3.05
N ASP A 367 -29.52 -25.12 2.37
CA ASP A 367 -29.83 -25.00 0.94
C ASP A 367 -28.55 -24.85 0.10
N GLY A 368 -27.56 -24.15 0.66
CA GLY A 368 -26.24 -24.04 0.05
C GLY A 368 -25.23 -23.47 1.02
N ILE A 369 -23.97 -23.87 0.84
CA ILE A 369 -22.85 -23.39 1.64
C ILE A 369 -21.73 -22.88 0.74
N SER A 370 -21.12 -21.77 1.12
CA SER A 370 -19.90 -21.27 0.49
C SER A 370 -18.85 -20.97 1.54
N ILE A 371 -17.63 -21.41 1.30
CA ILE A 371 -16.53 -21.34 2.26
C ILE A 371 -15.29 -20.74 1.60
N ARG A 372 -14.64 -19.84 2.33
CA ARG A 372 -13.31 -19.32 2.07
C ARG A 372 -12.45 -19.64 3.28
N THR A 373 -11.32 -20.31 3.08
CA THR A 373 -10.32 -20.55 4.14
C THR A 373 -8.95 -20.04 3.70
N SER A 374 -8.14 -19.65 4.68
CA SER A 374 -6.77 -19.18 4.47
C SER A 374 -5.81 -19.99 5.33
N SER A 375 -4.77 -20.55 4.72
CA SER A 375 -3.73 -21.25 5.47
C SER A 375 -2.40 -21.22 4.72
N GLN A 376 -1.30 -21.23 5.49
CA GLN A 376 0.05 -21.31 4.96
C GLN A 376 0.80 -22.45 5.66
N THR A 377 1.60 -23.18 4.86
CA THR A 377 2.50 -24.22 5.36
C THR A 377 3.94 -23.85 5.05
N PHE A 378 4.85 -24.29 5.91
CA PHE A 378 6.29 -24.13 5.77
C PHE A 378 6.97 -25.49 5.96
N GLN A 379 8.13 -25.68 5.33
CA GLN A 379 8.89 -26.96 5.35
C GLN A 379 7.97 -28.16 5.06
N THR A 380 7.98 -29.22 5.88
CA THR A 380 7.11 -30.39 5.72
C THR A 380 5.74 -30.27 6.41
N GLY A 381 5.36 -29.08 6.90
CA GLY A 381 4.06 -28.87 7.54
C GLY A 381 2.90 -29.21 6.61
N THR A 382 1.81 -29.77 7.14
CA THR A 382 0.63 -30.12 6.34
C THR A 382 -0.64 -29.67 7.05
N ILE A 383 -1.53 -29.03 6.28
CA ILE A 383 -2.86 -28.62 6.72
C ILE A 383 -3.88 -29.32 5.83
N GLN A 384 -4.82 -30.02 6.43
CA GLN A 384 -5.92 -30.66 5.71
C GLN A 384 -7.23 -30.01 6.14
N TRP A 385 -7.90 -29.36 5.19
CA TRP A 385 -9.22 -28.78 5.40
C TRP A 385 -10.30 -29.73 4.91
N LYS A 386 -11.34 -29.93 5.72
CA LYS A 386 -12.49 -30.78 5.39
C LYS A 386 -13.79 -30.08 5.73
N LEU A 387 -14.78 -30.24 4.87
CA LEU A 387 -16.17 -29.91 5.15
C LEU A 387 -16.96 -31.21 5.15
N ARG A 388 -17.70 -31.49 6.22
CA ARG A 388 -18.47 -32.72 6.36
C ARG A 388 -19.87 -32.50 6.91
N SER A 389 -20.80 -33.35 6.52
CA SER A 389 -22.12 -33.52 7.11
C SER A 389 -22.35 -35.00 7.37
N ASP A 390 -23.58 -35.36 7.72
CA ASP A 390 -24.07 -36.74 7.78
C ASP A 390 -24.05 -37.47 6.43
N THR A 391 -24.03 -36.73 5.32
CA THR A 391 -24.32 -37.24 3.98
C THR A 391 -23.21 -36.96 2.96
N ALA A 392 -22.33 -35.99 3.22
CA ALA A 392 -21.27 -35.59 2.30
C ALA A 392 -19.98 -35.22 3.05
N GLU A 393 -18.85 -35.40 2.38
CA GLU A 393 -17.53 -34.93 2.83
C GLU A 393 -16.74 -34.42 1.62
N VAL A 394 -16.09 -33.27 1.76
CA VAL A 394 -15.23 -32.70 0.71
C VAL A 394 -13.98 -32.06 1.31
N GLU A 395 -12.85 -32.21 0.64
CA GLU A 395 -11.63 -31.48 0.98
C GLU A 395 -11.64 -30.06 0.41
N LEU A 396 -11.11 -29.12 1.19
CA LEU A 396 -11.04 -27.71 0.81
C LEU A 396 -9.58 -27.27 0.65
N THR A 397 -9.38 -26.13 0.00
CA THR A 397 -8.08 -25.46 -0.09
C THR A 397 -8.07 -24.20 0.75
N GLY A 398 -6.95 -23.95 1.45
CA GLY A 398 -6.71 -22.71 2.19
C GLY A 398 -6.15 -21.58 1.32
N ASP A 399 -6.63 -21.44 0.09
CA ASP A 399 -6.09 -20.54 -0.95
C ASP A 399 -6.80 -19.18 -1.01
N LYS A 400 -7.56 -18.81 0.03
CA LYS A 400 -8.35 -17.58 0.12
C LYS A 400 -9.45 -17.42 -0.93
N THR A 401 -9.78 -18.46 -1.70
CA THR A 401 -10.84 -18.40 -2.71
C THR A 401 -12.18 -18.83 -2.12
N LEU A 402 -13.23 -18.02 -2.29
CA LEU A 402 -14.59 -18.39 -1.91
C LEU A 402 -15.15 -19.42 -2.91
N ARG A 403 -15.56 -20.58 -2.41
CA ARG A 403 -16.13 -21.66 -3.24
C ARG A 403 -17.47 -22.13 -2.66
N SER A 404 -18.41 -22.47 -3.54
CA SER A 404 -19.72 -22.99 -3.17
C SER A 404 -19.76 -24.51 -3.27
N TYR A 405 -20.43 -25.15 -2.30
CA TYR A 405 -20.57 -26.61 -2.21
C TYR A 405 -22.05 -26.95 -2.13
N HIS A 406 -22.56 -27.59 -3.19
CA HIS A 406 -23.98 -27.94 -3.31
C HIS A 406 -24.30 -29.31 -2.72
N ASP A 407 -23.28 -30.15 -2.51
CA ASP A 407 -23.42 -31.52 -1.98
C ASP A 407 -23.96 -31.57 -0.54
N PHE A 408 -24.00 -30.42 0.14
CA PHE A 408 -24.49 -30.26 1.51
C PHE A 408 -25.95 -29.79 1.57
N SER A 409 -26.62 -29.64 0.43
CA SER A 409 -28.05 -29.31 0.39
C SER A 409 -28.88 -30.41 1.06
N GLY A 410 -29.76 -30.03 1.97
CA GLY A 410 -30.57 -30.92 2.79
C GLY A 410 -29.95 -31.32 4.11
N ALA A 411 -28.66 -31.03 4.34
CA ALA A 411 -28.01 -31.35 5.61
C ALA A 411 -28.61 -30.51 6.75
N SER A 412 -28.83 -31.17 7.89
CA SER A 412 -29.28 -30.50 9.13
C SER A 412 -28.11 -30.05 10.01
N GLU A 413 -26.91 -30.54 9.70
CA GLU A 413 -25.66 -30.26 10.38
C GLU A 413 -24.50 -30.25 9.36
N VAL A 414 -23.60 -29.27 9.50
CA VAL A 414 -22.37 -29.20 8.71
C VAL A 414 -21.20 -28.80 9.62
N ILE A 415 -20.05 -29.44 9.44
CA ILE A 415 -18.83 -29.23 10.21
C ILE A 415 -17.68 -28.89 9.27
N LEU A 416 -17.06 -27.73 9.46
CA LEU A 416 -15.80 -27.34 8.84
C LEU A 416 -14.65 -27.66 9.80
N GLU A 417 -13.58 -28.27 9.30
CA GLU A 417 -12.46 -28.75 10.11
C GLU A 417 -11.11 -28.44 9.46
N ALA A 418 -10.11 -28.16 10.30
CA ALA A 418 -8.71 -28.08 9.88
C ALA A 418 -7.83 -28.95 10.79
N GLU A 419 -7.10 -29.86 10.18
CA GLU A 419 -6.09 -30.70 10.83
C GLU A 419 -4.69 -30.16 10.51
N LEU A 420 -3.87 -29.96 11.54
CA LEU A 420 -2.50 -29.44 11.44
C LEU A 420 -1.52 -30.51 11.87
N SER A 421 -0.59 -30.90 11.01
CA SER A 421 0.37 -31.99 11.28
C SER A 421 1.74 -31.77 10.62
N LYS A 422 2.72 -32.63 10.97
CA LYS A 422 4.12 -32.65 10.46
C LYS A 422 4.93 -31.36 10.70
N GLY A 423 6.16 -31.27 10.22
CA GLY A 423 7.06 -30.12 10.39
C GLY A 423 8.41 -30.57 10.96
N ASP A 424 9.40 -29.69 10.90
CA ASP A 424 10.79 -30.04 11.15
C ASP A 424 11.34 -29.31 12.39
N GLY A 425 12.06 -30.05 13.23
CA GLY A 425 12.77 -29.50 14.39
C GLY A 425 11.87 -28.96 15.50
N VAL A 426 12.46 -28.19 16.41
CA VAL A 426 11.80 -27.68 17.62
C VAL A 426 10.71 -26.64 17.33
N LEU A 427 10.76 -26.02 16.15
CA LEU A 427 9.80 -25.02 15.70
C LEU A 427 8.68 -25.62 14.84
N ALA A 428 8.64 -26.95 14.67
CA ALA A 428 7.65 -27.63 13.83
C ALA A 428 6.21 -27.14 14.10
N TRP A 429 5.87 -26.88 15.37
CA TRP A 429 4.53 -26.43 15.79
C TRP A 429 4.00 -25.21 15.02
N GLN A 430 4.87 -24.32 14.53
CA GLN A 430 4.50 -23.12 13.78
C GLN A 430 4.56 -23.29 12.24
N HIS A 431 4.92 -24.46 11.73
CA HIS A 431 5.04 -24.71 10.28
C HIS A 431 3.68 -24.89 9.58
N THR A 432 2.60 -24.93 10.36
CA THR A 432 1.22 -24.99 9.88
C THR A 432 0.47 -23.83 10.50
N GLN A 433 0.06 -22.86 9.68
CA GLN A 433 -0.51 -21.60 10.13
C GLN A 433 -1.86 -21.36 9.46
N LEU A 434 -2.94 -21.35 10.23
CA LEU A 434 -4.24 -20.91 9.75
C LEU A 434 -4.37 -19.39 9.91
N PHE A 435 -5.03 -18.75 8.94
CA PHE A 435 -5.42 -17.36 9.03
C PHE A 435 -4.24 -16.41 9.27
N ARG A 436 -3.08 -16.71 8.65
CA ARG A 436 -1.91 -15.84 8.72
C ARG A 436 -2.21 -14.52 8.04
N GLN A 437 -2.14 -13.44 8.81
CA GLN A 437 -2.34 -12.07 8.35
C GLN A 437 -1.53 -11.10 9.21
N SER A 438 -1.33 -9.88 8.70
CA SER A 438 -0.74 -8.81 9.52
C SER A 438 -1.67 -8.51 10.70
N LEU A 439 -1.11 -8.20 11.87
CA LEU A 439 -1.89 -7.79 13.05
C LEU A 439 -2.79 -6.57 12.76
N ASN A 440 -2.41 -5.73 11.78
CA ASN A 440 -3.13 -4.53 11.41
C ASN A 440 -4.03 -4.69 10.16
N ASP A 441 -4.12 -5.92 9.62
CA ASP A 441 -5.04 -6.20 8.51
C ASP A 441 -6.45 -6.44 9.05
N HIS A 442 -7.38 -5.58 8.63
CA HIS A 442 -8.79 -5.63 9.02
C HIS A 442 -9.73 -5.77 7.82
N GLU A 443 -9.19 -5.82 6.60
CA GLU A 443 -10.00 -5.78 5.37
C GLU A 443 -10.25 -7.16 4.78
N GLU A 444 -9.34 -8.12 4.98
CA GLU A 444 -9.46 -9.47 4.40
C GLU A 444 -9.99 -10.51 5.42
N ASN A 445 -11.18 -11.06 5.15
CA ASN A 445 -11.71 -12.17 5.95
C ASN A 445 -10.90 -13.45 5.70
N CYS A 446 -10.01 -13.80 6.64
CA CYS A 446 -9.24 -15.04 6.60
C CYS A 446 -10.10 -16.34 6.66
N LEU A 447 -11.31 -16.23 7.19
CA LEU A 447 -12.34 -17.27 7.20
C LEU A 447 -13.68 -16.62 6.87
N GLU A 448 -14.36 -17.11 5.83
CA GLU A 448 -15.71 -16.68 5.49
C GLU A 448 -16.57 -17.92 5.25
N ILE A 449 -17.72 -17.98 5.91
CA ILE A 449 -18.67 -19.09 5.82
C ILE A 449 -20.06 -18.49 5.58
N ILE A 450 -20.61 -18.74 4.39
CA ILE A 450 -21.94 -18.27 3.98
C ILE A 450 -22.85 -19.48 3.88
N ILE A 451 -23.86 -19.55 4.74
CA ILE A 451 -24.85 -20.65 4.74
C ILE A 451 -26.21 -20.06 4.40
N LYS A 452 -26.88 -20.67 3.41
CA LYS A 452 -28.28 -20.43 3.10
C LYS A 452 -29.10 -21.55 3.70
N PHE A 453 -30.20 -21.20 4.36
CA PHE A 453 -31.12 -22.15 4.97
C PHE A 453 -32.45 -22.19 4.21
N SER A 454 -33.11 -23.34 4.28
CA SER A 454 -34.51 -23.56 3.87
C SER A 454 -35.24 -24.35 4.95
N ASP A 455 -36.57 -24.32 4.93
CA ASP A 455 -37.38 -25.09 5.88
C ASP A 455 -37.19 -26.61 5.67
N LEU A 456 -37.12 -27.36 6.77
CA LEU A 456 -36.86 -28.81 6.77
C LEU A 456 -37.88 -29.59 5.93
#